data_AF-A0A958K6F5-F1
#
_entry.id   AF-A0A958K6F5-F1
#
_cell.length_a   1.000
_cell.length_b   1.000
_cell.length_c   1.000
_cell.angle_alpha   90.00
_cell.angle_beta   90.00
_cell.angle_gamma   90.00
#
_symmetry.space_group_name_H-M   'P 1'
#
loop_
_entity.id
_entity.type
_entity.pdbx_description
1 polymer ?
#
loop_
_entity_poly.entity_id
_entity_poly.type
_entity_poly.pdbx_seq_one_letter_code
_entity_poly.pdbx_strand_id
1 'polypeptide(L)'
;MRTNLPETRDIQVPVEGFFKNASIPWGYRPRNEVFTNDPRKEKLDLAAGVLRDDSGGMISYRSVEEARKNILARGVATSYLAPAGLPEFRSAIHSLLFADSNQHGFTMQTFGAAGAMSLAAKALQRLGLADAVLISNESWGEHARIFEMAGY
;
A
#
# COMPACT_ATOMS: atom_id res chain seq x y z
N MET A 1 19.41 -13.99 -21.83
CA MET A 1 19.62 -12.84 -22.73
C MET A 1 19.63 -11.60 -21.86
N ARG A 2 20.81 -11.04 -21.53
CA ARG A 2 20.92 -9.84 -20.70
C ARG A 2 20.52 -8.65 -21.57
N THR A 3 19.32 -8.13 -21.38
CA THR A 3 18.93 -6.85 -21.96
C THR A 3 19.69 -5.76 -21.21
N ASN A 4 20.57 -5.05 -21.93
CA ASN A 4 21.19 -3.82 -21.45
C ASN A 4 20.06 -2.82 -21.19
N LEU A 5 19.58 -2.72 -19.96
CA LEU A 5 18.67 -1.68 -19.53
C LEU A 5 19.43 -0.35 -19.55
N PRO A 6 18.93 0.69 -20.23
CA PRO A 6 19.58 1.99 -20.23
C PRO A 6 19.62 2.54 -18.80
N GLU A 7 20.74 3.17 -18.45
CA GLU A 7 21.04 3.76 -17.15
C GLU A 7 19.87 4.58 -16.60
N THR A 8 19.76 4.59 -15.26
CA THR A 8 18.84 5.42 -14.50
C THR A 8 19.00 6.87 -14.94
N ARG A 9 18.00 7.42 -15.63
CA ARG A 9 17.92 8.88 -15.78
C ARG A 9 17.55 9.42 -14.42
N ASP A 10 18.53 9.99 -13.74
CA ASP A 10 18.28 10.92 -12.65
C ASP A 10 17.34 12.00 -13.20
N ILE A 11 16.12 12.04 -12.68
CA ILE A 11 15.22 13.17 -12.95
C ILE A 11 15.81 14.33 -12.14
N GLN A 12 16.80 15.00 -12.72
CA GLN A 12 17.29 16.28 -12.24
C GLN A 12 16.24 17.32 -12.61
N VAL A 13 15.33 17.61 -11.68
CA VAL A 13 14.43 18.75 -11.82
C VAL A 13 15.31 20.00 -11.66
N PRO A 14 15.47 20.86 -12.69
CA PRO A 14 16.28 22.05 -12.56
C PRO A 14 15.45 23.09 -11.81
N VAL A 15 15.49 23.03 -10.48
CA VAL A 15 14.90 24.06 -9.62
C VAL A 15 16.05 24.80 -8.95
N GLU A 16 16.42 25.96 -9.49
CA GLU A 16 16.99 26.99 -8.63
C GLU A 16 15.94 27.31 -7.54
N GLY A 17 16.32 27.23 -6.26
CA GLY A 17 15.42 27.48 -5.14
C GLY A 17 15.51 26.46 -4.00
N PHE A 18 14.51 26.47 -3.11
CA PHE A 18 14.46 25.68 -1.88
C PHE A 18 14.66 24.16 -2.09
N PHE A 19 14.23 23.63 -3.24
CA PHE A 19 14.31 22.21 -3.59
C PHE A 19 15.53 21.84 -4.44
N LYS A 20 16.52 22.72 -4.63
CA LYS A 20 17.68 22.48 -5.52
C LYS A 20 18.49 21.23 -5.20
N ASN A 21 18.45 20.77 -3.95
CA ASN A 21 19.15 19.57 -3.47
C ASN A 21 18.18 18.40 -3.20
N ALA A 22 16.89 18.56 -3.53
CA ALA A 22 15.94 17.48 -3.38
C ALA A 22 16.23 16.42 -4.45
N SER A 23 16.52 15.20 -3.99
CA SER A 23 16.66 14.03 -4.84
C SER A 23 15.67 12.97 -4.37
N ILE A 24 15.23 12.14 -5.31
CA ILE A 24 14.50 10.92 -4.98
C ILE A 24 15.56 9.80 -5.04
N PRO A 25 16.10 9.37 -3.88
CA PRO A 25 17.21 8.42 -3.86
C PRO A 25 16.86 7.05 -4.44
N TRP A 26 15.56 6.76 -4.55
CA TRP A 26 15.02 5.51 -5.06
C TRP A 26 14.51 5.73 -6.48
N GLY A 27 15.31 5.38 -7.48
CA GLY A 27 14.94 5.50 -8.90
C GLY A 27 13.55 4.94 -9.18
N TYR A 28 12.56 5.83 -9.26
CA TYR A 28 11.17 5.46 -9.47
C TYR A 28 10.87 5.51 -10.96
N ARG A 29 10.80 4.33 -11.59
CA ARG A 29 10.13 4.20 -12.90
C ARG A 29 8.78 3.54 -12.65
N PRO A 30 7.65 4.18 -13.00
CA PRO A 30 6.37 3.48 -12.96
C PRO A 30 6.47 2.33 -13.97
N ARG A 31 6.54 1.08 -13.49
CA ARG A 31 6.58 -0.12 -14.36
C ARG A 31 5.44 -0.12 -15.38
N ASN A 32 4.32 0.51 -15.01
CA ASN A 32 3.18 0.72 -15.89
C ASN A 32 3.53 1.49 -17.17
N GLU A 33 4.54 2.35 -17.21
CA GLU A 33 4.89 3.10 -18.44
C GLU A 33 5.43 2.17 -19.53
N VAL A 34 6.29 1.22 -19.16
CA VAL A 34 6.85 0.25 -20.12
C VAL A 34 5.73 -0.63 -20.69
N PHE A 35 4.86 -1.13 -19.83
CA PHE A 35 3.73 -1.94 -20.27
C PHE A 35 2.74 -1.11 -21.09
N THR A 36 2.41 0.11 -20.68
CA THR A 36 1.44 0.99 -21.36
C THR A 36 1.93 1.36 -22.76
N ASN A 37 3.22 1.72 -22.90
CA ASN A 37 3.81 2.16 -24.16
C ASN A 37 4.16 1.03 -25.13
N ASP A 38 4.06 -0.23 -24.72
CA ASP A 38 4.27 -1.38 -25.60
C ASP A 38 3.11 -1.51 -26.62
N PRO A 39 3.35 -1.44 -27.94
CA PRO A 39 2.28 -1.46 -28.94
C PRO A 39 1.70 -2.85 -29.20
N ARG A 40 2.29 -3.92 -28.65
CA ARG A 40 1.83 -5.30 -28.89
C ARG A 40 0.43 -5.50 -28.30
N LYS A 41 -0.49 -6.02 -29.11
CA LYS A 41 -1.87 -6.29 -28.71
C LYS A 41 -2.00 -7.45 -27.71
N GLU A 42 -1.12 -8.44 -27.81
CA GLU A 42 -1.13 -9.66 -27.00
C GLU A 42 -0.14 -9.59 -25.82
N LYS A 43 0.15 -8.39 -25.33
CA LYS A 43 1.03 -8.19 -24.17
C LYS A 43 0.31 -8.57 -22.86
N LEU A 44 1.05 -9.18 -21.94
CA LEU A 44 0.54 -9.58 -20.62
C LEU A 44 1.32 -8.85 -19.52
N ASP A 45 0.59 -8.25 -18.57
CA ASP A 45 1.18 -7.65 -17.37
C ASP A 45 1.13 -8.66 -16.23
N LEU A 46 2.26 -9.35 -16.02
CA LEU A 46 2.46 -10.27 -14.89
C LEU A 46 3.28 -9.63 -13.76
N ALA A 47 3.63 -8.35 -13.90
CA ALA A 47 4.43 -7.63 -12.91
C ALA A 47 3.54 -6.96 -11.86
N ALA A 48 2.32 -6.56 -12.23
CA ALA A 48 1.34 -6.06 -11.30
C ALA A 48 0.75 -7.21 -10.46
N GLY A 49 0.98 -7.16 -9.14
CA GLY A 49 0.37 -8.08 -8.17
C GLY A 49 -1.09 -7.76 -7.89
N VAL A 50 -1.89 -7.52 -8.92
CA VAL A 50 -3.31 -7.16 -8.82
C VAL A 50 -4.14 -8.23 -9.51
N LEU A 51 -5.19 -8.69 -8.83
CA LEU A 51 -6.10 -9.67 -9.39
C LEU A 51 -6.96 -9.03 -10.49
N ARG A 52 -7.00 -9.67 -11.66
CA ARG A 52 -7.78 -9.26 -12.82
C ARG A 52 -8.80 -10.33 -13.17
N ASP A 53 -9.90 -9.92 -13.81
CA ASP A 53 -10.89 -10.85 -14.36
C ASP A 53 -10.38 -11.51 -15.66
N ASP A 54 -11.18 -12.42 -16.21
CA ASP A 54 -10.86 -13.18 -17.43
C ASP A 54 -10.68 -12.29 -18.68
N SER A 55 -11.18 -11.05 -18.64
CA SER A 55 -10.99 -10.04 -19.70
C SER A 55 -9.75 -9.17 -19.49
N GLY A 56 -9.01 -9.37 -18.39
CA GLY A 56 -7.88 -8.54 -17.97
C GLY A 56 -8.29 -7.24 -17.27
N GLY A 57 -9.58 -7.07 -16.95
CA GLY A 57 -10.15 -5.94 -16.23
C GLY A 57 -9.95 -6.04 -14.71
N MET A 58 -10.25 -4.95 -14.00
CA MET A 58 -10.24 -4.95 -12.54
C MET A 58 -11.47 -5.67 -12.01
N ILE A 59 -11.30 -6.59 -11.07
CA ILE A 59 -12.42 -7.31 -10.48
C ILE A 59 -13.31 -6.35 -9.68
N SER A 60 -14.61 -6.40 -9.97
CA SER A 60 -15.65 -5.80 -9.14
C SER A 60 -16.44 -6.90 -8.45
N TYR A 61 -16.43 -6.91 -7.11
CA TYR A 61 -17.18 -7.88 -6.35
C TYR A 61 -18.63 -7.42 -6.17
N ARG A 62 -19.59 -8.29 -6.51
CA ARG A 62 -21.03 -8.03 -6.35
C ARG A 62 -21.40 -7.52 -4.95
N SER A 63 -20.81 -8.11 -3.90
CA SER A 63 -21.01 -7.69 -2.51
C SER A 63 -20.57 -6.24 -2.26
N VAL A 64 -19.47 -5.79 -2.88
CA VAL A 64 -18.97 -4.42 -2.79
C VAL A 64 -19.87 -3.45 -3.55
N GLU A 65 -20.37 -3.85 -4.72
CA GLU A 65 -21.32 -3.05 -5.50
C GLU A 65 -22.65 -2.84 -4.76
N GLU A 66 -23.21 -3.90 -4.18
CA GLU A 66 -24.43 -3.83 -3.38
C GLU A 66 -24.22 -2.95 -2.13
N ALA A 67 -23.09 -3.12 -1.42
CA ALA A 67 -22.75 -2.26 -0.28
C ALA A 67 -22.66 -0.78 -0.66
N ARG A 68 -22.02 -0.44 -1.80
CA ARG A 68 -21.95 0.93 -2.31
C ARG A 68 -23.32 1.53 -2.59
N LYS A 69 -24.21 0.77 -3.25
CA LYS A 69 -25.60 1.20 -3.52
C LYS A 69 -26.35 1.48 -2.22
N ASN A 70 -26.19 0.60 -1.23
CA ASN A 70 -26.84 0.74 0.07
C ASN A 70 -26.34 1.97 0.85
N ILE A 71 -25.03 2.23 0.86
CA ILE A 71 -24.45 3.41 1.51
C ILE A 71 -24.96 4.69 0.86
N LEU A 72 -24.99 4.74 -0.48
CA LEU A 72 -25.47 5.91 -1.22
C LEU A 72 -26.95 6.18 -0.95
N ALA A 73 -27.79 5.14 -0.97
CA ALA A 73 -29.23 5.26 -0.72
C ALA A 73 -29.55 5.75 0.70
N ARG A 74 -28.69 5.46 1.68
CA ARG A 74 -28.86 5.90 3.08
C ARG A 74 -28.55 7.38 3.30
N GLY A 75 -27.87 8.05 2.36
CA GLY A 75 -27.56 9.49 2.48
C GLY A 75 -26.74 9.83 3.73
N VAL A 76 -25.78 8.98 4.11
CA VAL A 76 -24.99 9.15 5.33
C VAL A 76 -24.16 10.43 5.25
N ALA A 77 -24.34 11.34 6.22
CA ALA A 77 -23.53 12.54 6.33
C ALA A 77 -22.06 12.17 6.62
N THR A 78 -21.13 12.74 5.86
CA THR A 78 -19.69 12.50 6.04
C THR A 78 -19.15 13.40 7.14
N SER A 79 -18.72 12.81 8.26
CA SER A 79 -18.01 13.51 9.33
C SER A 79 -16.62 12.88 9.54
N TYR A 80 -15.80 13.54 10.35
CA TYR A 80 -14.53 12.95 10.79
C TYR A 80 -14.77 11.68 11.60
N LEU A 81 -13.96 10.66 11.31
CA LEU A 81 -13.89 9.45 12.11
C LEU A 81 -13.09 9.70 13.39
N ALA A 82 -13.33 8.88 14.40
CA ALA A 82 -12.44 8.78 15.54
C ALA A 82 -11.02 8.36 15.08
N PRO A 83 -9.95 8.68 15.82
CA PRO A 83 -8.57 8.34 15.43
C PRO A 83 -8.33 6.85 15.17
N ALA A 84 -9.09 5.97 15.84
CA ALA A 84 -9.00 4.53 15.64
C ALA A 84 -9.81 4.01 14.43
N GLY A 85 -10.64 4.85 13.81
CA GLY A 85 -11.54 4.48 12.71
C GLY A 85 -12.95 4.09 13.15
N LEU A 86 -13.71 3.54 12.20
CA LEU A 86 -15.10 3.13 12.41
C LEU A 86 -15.20 1.94 13.39
N PRO A 87 -15.95 2.04 14.50
CA PRO A 87 -16.11 0.95 15.47
C PRO A 87 -16.58 -0.36 14.84
N GLU A 88 -17.57 -0.29 13.94
CA GLU A 88 -18.16 -1.44 13.26
C GLU A 88 -17.16 -2.11 12.32
N PHE A 89 -16.38 -1.31 11.59
CA PHE A 89 -15.30 -1.81 10.74
C PHE A 89 -14.23 -2.52 11.57
N ARG A 90 -13.81 -1.91 12.68
CA ARG A 90 -12.79 -2.49 13.58
C ARG A 90 -13.27 -3.81 14.18
N SER A 91 -14.53 -3.87 14.63
CA SER A 91 -15.11 -5.11 15.16
C SER A 91 -15.20 -6.19 14.08
N ALA A 92 -15.67 -5.85 12.88
CA ALA A 92 -15.78 -6.81 11.78
C ALA A 92 -14.42 -7.37 11.35
N ILE A 93 -13.39 -6.52 11.25
CA ILE A 93 -12.02 -6.96 10.92
C ILE A 93 -11.42 -7.80 12.05
N HIS A 94 -11.65 -7.45 13.32
CA HIS A 94 -11.18 -8.24 14.44
C HIS A 94 -11.78 -9.66 14.40
N SER A 95 -13.11 -9.77 14.23
CA SER A 95 -13.78 -11.06 14.08
C SER A 95 -13.32 -11.83 12.83
N LEU A 96 -13.04 -11.13 11.72
CA LEU A 96 -12.54 -11.78 10.50
C LEU A 96 -11.15 -12.39 10.70
N LEU A 97 -10.25 -11.69 11.41
CA LEU A 97 -8.87 -12.13 11.61
C LEU A 97 -8.73 -13.19 12.71
N PHE A 98 -9.50 -13.04 13.79
CA PHE A 98 -9.35 -13.84 15.00
C PHE A 98 -10.47 -14.87 15.21
N ALA A 99 -11.53 -14.87 14.37
CA ALA A 99 -12.68 -15.76 14.48
C ALA A 99 -13.19 -15.84 15.94
N ASP A 100 -13.45 -17.05 16.45
CA ASP A 100 -13.89 -17.31 17.82
C ASP A 100 -12.74 -17.38 18.84
N SER A 101 -11.52 -16.98 18.47
CA SER A 101 -10.42 -16.96 19.44
C SER A 101 -10.59 -15.78 20.40
N ASN A 102 -10.43 -16.04 21.70
CA ASN A 102 -10.40 -15.01 22.76
C ASN A 102 -9.11 -14.18 22.73
N GLN A 103 -8.58 -13.87 21.54
CA GLN A 103 -7.37 -13.07 21.37
C GLN A 103 -7.68 -11.63 21.74
N HIS A 104 -7.17 -11.19 22.89
CA HIS A 104 -7.27 -9.80 23.31
C HIS A 104 -6.32 -8.95 22.44
N GLY A 105 -6.86 -7.94 21.76
CA GLY A 105 -6.07 -7.05 20.92
C GLY A 105 -6.77 -5.73 20.62
N PHE A 106 -5.98 -4.74 20.22
CA PHE A 106 -6.50 -3.44 19.79
C PHE A 106 -6.49 -3.34 18.27
N THR A 107 -7.66 -3.04 17.69
CA THR A 107 -7.81 -2.88 16.23
C THR A 107 -7.92 -1.40 15.89
N MET A 108 -7.12 -0.92 14.93
CA MET A 108 -7.24 0.41 14.33
C MET A 108 -7.37 0.32 12.81
N GLN A 109 -8.19 1.19 12.24
CA GLN A 109 -8.25 1.40 10.80
C GLN A 109 -7.07 2.26 10.34
N THR A 110 -6.45 1.89 9.21
CA THR A 110 -5.34 2.63 8.60
C THR A 110 -5.50 2.69 7.08
N PHE A 111 -4.68 3.50 6.42
CA PHE A 111 -4.64 3.61 4.96
C PHE A 111 -3.92 2.41 4.34
N GLY A 112 -4.66 1.32 4.16
CA GLY A 112 -4.14 0.07 3.62
C GLY A 112 -3.05 -0.56 4.49
N ALA A 113 -2.46 -1.65 4.00
CA ALA A 113 -1.45 -2.39 4.74
C ALA A 113 -0.17 -1.58 5.00
N ALA A 114 0.26 -0.75 4.03
CA ALA A 114 1.44 0.11 4.21
C ALA A 114 1.26 1.12 5.36
N GLY A 115 0.05 1.70 5.50
CA GLY A 115 -0.28 2.55 6.64
C GLY A 115 -0.27 1.81 7.97
N ALA A 116 -0.78 0.56 7.99
CA ALA A 116 -0.73 -0.30 9.17
C ALA A 116 0.71 -0.57 9.60
N MET A 117 1.58 -0.97 8.66
CA MET A 117 2.99 -1.24 8.92
C MET A 117 3.73 0.01 9.41
N SER A 118 3.50 1.16 8.77
CA SER A 118 4.16 2.41 9.17
C SER A 118 3.76 2.84 10.59
N LEU A 119 2.48 2.73 10.94
CA LEU A 119 1.99 3.04 12.28
C LEU A 119 2.58 2.07 13.32
N ALA A 120 2.57 0.77 13.01
CA ALA A 120 3.13 -0.25 13.90
C ALA A 120 4.63 -0.07 14.12
N ALA A 121 5.41 0.15 13.05
CA ALA A 121 6.85 0.41 13.13
C ALA A 121 7.15 1.62 14.02
N LYS A 122 6.46 2.75 13.80
CA LYS A 122 6.64 3.95 14.64
C LYS A 122 6.23 3.72 16.09
N ALA A 123 5.18 2.92 16.34
CA ALA A 123 4.77 2.59 17.70
C ALA A 123 5.83 1.74 18.41
N LEU A 124 6.33 0.68 17.75
CA LEU A 124 7.38 -0.18 18.29
C LEU A 124 8.67 0.62 18.57
N GLN A 125 9.08 1.49 17.64
CA GLN A 125 10.28 2.32 17.81
C GLN A 125 10.11 3.33 18.95
N ARG A 126 8.98 4.03 18.98
CA ARG A 126 8.68 5.05 20.01
C ARG A 126 8.60 4.45 21.41
N LEU A 127 8.12 3.21 21.52
CA LEU A 127 7.97 2.53 22.79
C LEU A 127 9.24 1.75 23.20
N GLY A 128 10.27 1.68 22.34
CA GLY A 128 11.48 0.90 22.61
C GLY A 128 11.20 -0.59 22.76
N LEU A 129 10.21 -1.13 22.02
CA LEU A 129 9.78 -2.53 22.13
C LEU A 129 10.53 -3.49 21.20
N ALA A 130 11.32 -2.95 20.26
CA ALA A 130 12.14 -3.73 19.36
C ALA A 130 13.38 -2.91 18.98
N ASP A 131 14.55 -3.53 19.06
CA ASP A 131 15.84 -2.93 18.66
C ASP A 131 16.21 -3.24 17.21
N ALA A 132 15.57 -4.25 16.60
CA ALA A 132 15.84 -4.69 15.23
C ALA A 132 14.59 -5.28 14.57
N VAL A 133 14.54 -5.19 13.24
CA VAL A 133 13.50 -5.79 12.40
C VAL A 133 14.14 -6.82 11.47
N LEU A 134 13.64 -8.05 11.52
CA LEU A 134 14.09 -9.13 10.63
C LEU A 134 13.15 -9.23 9.43
N ILE A 135 13.69 -9.03 8.23
CA ILE A 135 12.95 -9.16 6.96
C ILE A 135 13.45 -10.43 6.26
N SER A 136 12.52 -11.19 5.68
CA SER A 136 12.84 -12.40 4.92
C SER A 136 13.81 -12.12 3.77
N ASN A 137 14.71 -13.07 3.50
CA ASN A 137 15.48 -13.05 2.25
C ASN A 137 14.49 -13.24 1.09
N GLU A 138 14.42 -12.25 0.20
CA GLU A 138 13.29 -11.98 -0.69
C GLU A 138 12.00 -11.58 0.06
N SER A 139 11.58 -10.34 -0.12
CA SER A 139 10.39 -9.77 0.51
C SER A 139 9.74 -8.73 -0.39
N TRP A 140 8.56 -8.23 0.00
CA TRP A 140 7.99 -7.08 -0.69
C TRP A 140 8.95 -5.88 -0.53
N GLY A 141 9.41 -5.30 -1.65
CA GLY A 141 10.48 -4.29 -1.64
C GLY A 141 10.20 -3.04 -0.80
N GLU A 142 8.95 -2.83 -0.42
CA GLU A 142 8.51 -1.72 0.44
C GLU A 142 8.72 -1.98 1.93
N HIS A 143 8.89 -3.25 2.36
CA HIS A 143 9.07 -3.60 3.77
C HIS A 143 10.27 -2.86 4.39
N ALA A 144 11.46 -2.99 3.80
CA ALA A 144 12.67 -2.35 4.31
C ALA A 144 12.49 -0.82 4.40
N ARG A 145 11.96 -0.22 3.33
CA ARG A 145 11.72 1.23 3.24
C ARG A 145 10.80 1.74 4.36
N ILE A 146 9.73 1.02 4.67
CA ILE A 146 8.78 1.42 5.72
C ILE A 146 9.46 1.44 7.10
N PHE A 147 10.27 0.42 7.41
CA PHE A 147 10.93 0.30 8.71
C PHE A 147 12.13 1.25 8.84
N GLU A 148 12.92 1.44 7.79
CA GLU A 148 14.00 2.45 7.75
C GLU A 148 13.44 3.86 8.00
N MET A 149 12.31 4.21 7.37
CA MET A 149 11.62 5.50 7.61
C MET A 149 11.08 5.66 9.03
N ALA A 150 10.89 4.55 9.76
CA ALA A 150 10.48 4.58 11.17
C ALA A 150 11.68 4.66 12.13
N GLY A 151 12.91 4.49 11.65
CA GLY A 151 14.15 4.59 12.43
C GLY A 151 14.73 3.26 12.91
N TYR A 152 14.40 2.16 12.23
CA TYR A 152 15.04 0.85 12.41
C TYR A 152 16.29 0.69 11.55
#